data_AF-A0A1H5E907-F1
#
_entry.id   AF-A0A1H5E907-F1
#
_cell.length_a   1.000
_cell.length_b   1.000
_cell.length_c   1.000
_cell.angle_alpha   90.00
_cell.angle_beta   90.00
_cell.angle_gamma   90.00
#
_symmetry.space_group_name_H-M   'P 1'
#
loop_
_entity.id
_entity.type
_entity.pdbx_description
1 polymer ?
#
loop_
_entity_poly.entity_id
_entity_poly.type
_entity_poly.pdbx_seq_one_letter_code
_entity_poly.pdbx_strand_id
1 'polypeptide(L)'
;MVGPQSQITPGGGPLLSYTRSMIEGSASWPLLGDYAIWSGHLKQDVSPYLLHELVGQRVLPVPISSTRAILHPVTRSTWFEVRHLFGYWMRADVDTVWLDAPGTDGHYYTLCIGGSEARPGEVSYGWVCPHCGTLFGAVTIDVTVKGFQAFLDAAEAGISRFNTDAGSRTCPQCQHVHPLTYGFDPQNDTDVTRRARQAV
;
A
#
# COMPACT_ATOMS: atom_id res chain seq x y z
N MET A 1 -1.42 24.24 0.56
CA MET A 1 0.00 24.61 0.64
C MET A 1 0.73 23.44 1.27
N VAL A 2 1.55 22.73 0.48
CA VAL A 2 2.35 21.60 0.93
C VAL A 2 3.58 22.18 1.63
N GLY A 3 3.73 21.91 2.93
CA GLY A 3 4.94 22.28 3.67
C GLY A 3 6.15 21.50 3.12
N PRO A 4 7.36 22.06 3.16
CA PRO A 4 8.55 21.40 2.62
C PRO A 4 8.77 20.08 3.34
N GLN A 5 8.85 18.99 2.55
CA GLN A 5 9.26 17.68 3.04
C GLN A 5 10.70 17.79 3.58
N SER A 6 10.89 17.46 4.85
CA SER A 6 12.22 17.43 5.47
C SER A 6 13.05 16.34 4.80
N GLN A 7 14.12 16.74 4.11
CA GLN A 7 15.11 15.81 3.60
C GLN A 7 15.76 15.04 4.76
N ILE A 8 15.85 13.72 4.63
CA ILE A 8 16.51 12.85 5.61
C ILE A 8 18.02 13.03 5.47
N THR A 9 18.69 13.40 6.57
CA THR A 9 20.13 13.19 6.71
C THR A 9 20.31 11.79 7.32
N PRO A 10 21.07 10.88 6.69
CA PRO A 10 21.41 9.60 7.33
C PRO A 10 22.26 9.90 8.58
N GLY A 11 21.80 9.50 9.76
CA GLY A 11 22.55 9.67 11.03
C GLY A 11 21.81 10.34 12.20
N GLY A 12 20.50 10.56 12.14
CA GLY A 12 19.72 10.99 13.30
C GLY A 12 19.55 9.83 14.29
N GLY A 13 19.85 10.05 15.58
CA GLY A 13 19.70 9.05 16.65
C GLY A 13 18.29 8.45 16.77
N PRO A 14 18.08 7.48 17.68
CA PRO A 14 16.83 6.72 17.74
C PRO A 14 15.63 7.66 17.89
N LEU A 15 14.66 7.54 16.99
CA LEU A 15 13.39 8.23 17.12
C LEU A 15 12.63 7.63 18.31
N LEU A 16 12.71 8.28 19.48
CA LEU A 16 12.16 7.76 20.72
C LEU A 16 10.63 7.79 20.78
N SER A 17 9.99 8.67 20.00
CA SER A 17 8.53 8.75 19.92
C SER A 17 8.08 9.41 18.62
N TYR A 18 7.01 8.88 18.05
CA TYR A 18 6.25 9.53 16.97
C TYR A 18 4.78 9.59 17.37
N THR A 19 4.16 10.76 17.17
CA THR A 19 2.72 10.95 17.39
C THR A 19 2.11 11.56 16.14
N ARG A 20 1.03 10.94 15.65
CA ARG A 20 0.22 11.46 14.54
C ARG A 20 -1.24 11.48 14.95
N SER A 21 -1.91 12.61 14.71
CA SER A 21 -3.36 12.67 14.78
C SER A 21 -3.94 11.90 13.59
N MET A 22 -4.71 10.85 13.88
CA MET A 22 -5.43 10.06 12.86
C MET A 22 -6.73 10.75 12.42
N ILE A 23 -7.14 11.81 13.12
CA ILE A 23 -8.39 12.54 12.89
C ILE A 23 -8.17 13.74 11.95
N GLU A 24 -7.01 14.39 12.04
CA GLU A 24 -6.75 15.69 11.39
C GLU A 24 -5.79 15.60 10.19
N GLY A 25 -5.27 14.41 9.90
CA GLY A 25 -4.19 14.21 8.93
C GLY A 25 -4.67 13.92 7.51
N SER A 26 -3.98 14.47 6.50
CA SER A 26 -4.03 13.92 5.14
C SER A 26 -3.38 12.54 5.11
N ALA A 27 -3.89 11.65 4.25
CA ALA A 27 -3.28 10.35 3.99
C ALA A 27 -1.94 10.56 3.27
N SER A 28 -0.84 10.28 3.96
CA SER A 28 0.51 10.39 3.40
C SER A 28 1.42 9.33 4.01
N TRP A 29 2.56 9.10 3.37
CA TRP A 29 3.63 8.20 3.80
C TRP A 29 4.80 8.98 4.44
N PRO A 30 4.70 9.48 5.69
CA PRO A 30 5.89 9.93 6.40
C PRO A 30 6.91 8.80 6.53
N LEU A 31 8.17 9.17 6.31
CA LEU A 31 9.34 8.34 6.57
C LEU A 31 9.93 8.75 7.91
N LEU A 32 10.04 7.81 8.85
CA LEU A 32 10.35 8.06 10.25
C LEU A 32 11.36 7.02 10.75
N GLY A 33 12.63 7.40 10.80
CA GLY A 33 13.71 6.43 11.01
C GLY A 33 13.66 5.34 9.92
N ASP A 34 13.64 4.09 10.35
CA ASP A 34 13.52 2.91 9.47
C ASP A 34 12.05 2.53 9.15
N TYR A 35 11.08 3.40 9.41
CA TYR A 35 9.67 3.14 9.11
C TYR A 35 9.17 3.99 7.95
N ALA A 36 8.51 3.34 6.99
CA ALA A 36 7.50 3.99 6.15
C ALA A 36 6.13 3.73 6.81
N ILE A 37 5.44 4.80 7.20
CA ILE A 37 4.14 4.69 7.88
C ILE A 37 3.10 5.39 7.04
N TRP A 38 2.05 4.69 6.66
CA TRP A 38 0.84 5.29 6.14
C TRP A 38 -0.25 5.30 7.21
N SER A 39 -1.09 6.32 7.18
CA SER A 39 -2.21 6.46 8.10
C SER A 39 -3.37 7.13 7.40
N GLY A 40 -4.58 6.63 7.63
CA GLY A 40 -5.80 7.17 7.04
C GLY A 40 -7.01 7.00 7.95
N HIS A 41 -8.05 7.76 7.65
CA HIS A 41 -9.36 7.70 8.29
C HIS A 41 -10.43 7.67 7.20
N LEU A 42 -11.45 6.83 7.40
CA LEU A 42 -12.64 6.77 6.56
C LEU A 42 -13.87 7.01 7.43
N LYS A 43 -14.81 7.82 6.95
CA LYS A 43 -16.13 7.97 7.56
C LYS A 43 -16.95 6.68 7.44
N GLN A 44 -17.98 6.52 8.29
CA GLN A 44 -18.79 5.30 8.39
C GLN A 44 -19.50 4.88 7.09
N ASP A 45 -19.72 5.80 6.15
CA ASP A 45 -20.47 5.59 4.90
C ASP A 45 -19.57 5.29 3.69
N VAL A 46 -18.26 5.21 3.88
CA VAL A 46 -17.29 4.94 2.81
C VAL A 46 -16.84 3.48 2.86
N SER A 47 -16.66 2.85 1.69
CA SER A 47 -16.12 1.49 1.60
C SER A 47 -14.80 1.38 2.38
N PRO A 48 -14.66 0.40 3.30
CA PRO A 48 -13.49 0.27 4.16
C PRO A 48 -12.25 -0.15 3.36
N TYR A 49 -11.05 0.13 3.88
CA TYR A 49 -9.83 -0.45 3.32
C TYR A 49 -9.75 -1.93 3.69
N LEU A 50 -9.54 -2.80 2.70
CA LEU A 50 -9.53 -4.25 2.89
C LEU A 50 -8.14 -4.80 2.59
N LEU A 51 -7.45 -5.28 3.62
CA LEU A 51 -6.19 -6.00 3.46
C LEU A 51 -6.45 -7.40 2.92
N HIS A 52 -5.74 -7.77 1.84
CA HIS A 52 -5.69 -9.12 1.33
C HIS A 52 -4.26 -9.60 1.21
N GLU A 53 -4.06 -10.90 1.40
CA GLU A 53 -2.78 -11.58 1.21
C GLU A 53 -2.87 -12.62 0.10
N LEU A 54 -1.78 -12.80 -0.63
CA LEU A 54 -1.64 -13.85 -1.63
C LEU A 54 -0.93 -15.04 -1.00
N VAL A 55 -1.66 -16.13 -0.80
CA VAL A 55 -1.14 -17.40 -0.30
C VAL A 55 -1.24 -18.44 -1.40
N GLY A 56 -0.09 -18.78 -2.00
CA GLY A 56 -0.04 -19.56 -3.23
C GLY A 56 -0.67 -18.80 -4.40
N GLN A 57 -1.77 -19.33 -4.95
CA GLN A 57 -2.58 -18.65 -5.99
C GLN A 57 -3.94 -18.19 -5.44
N ARG A 58 -4.09 -18.05 -4.12
CA ARG A 58 -5.35 -17.64 -3.49
C ARG A 58 -5.18 -16.29 -2.82
N VAL A 59 -6.16 -15.43 -3.06
CA VAL A 59 -6.31 -14.14 -2.38
C VAL A 59 -7.15 -14.38 -1.13
N LEU A 60 -6.57 -14.12 0.04
CA LEU A 60 -7.22 -14.30 1.33
C LEU A 60 -7.46 -12.92 1.97
N PRO A 61 -8.71 -12.54 2.27
CA PRO A 61 -8.98 -11.31 3.00
C PRO A 61 -8.59 -11.47 4.47
N VAL A 62 -7.99 -10.43 5.04
CA VAL A 62 -7.84 -10.29 6.49
C VAL A 62 -9.19 -9.86 7.08
N PRO A 63 -9.68 -10.51 8.15
CA PRO A 63 -10.97 -10.16 8.75
C PRO A 63 -11.02 -8.70 9.22
N ILE A 64 -12.13 -8.02 8.94
CA ILE A 64 -12.46 -6.71 9.51
C ILE A 64 -13.35 -6.85 10.74
N SER A 65 -13.31 -5.87 11.65
CA SER A 65 -14.19 -5.82 12.81
C SER A 65 -14.75 -4.41 13.03
N SER A 66 -16.06 -4.33 13.22
CA SER A 66 -16.74 -3.07 13.57
C SER A 66 -16.67 -2.73 15.07
N THR A 67 -16.14 -3.63 15.90
CA THR A 67 -16.15 -3.48 17.37
C THR A 67 -14.79 -3.66 18.01
N ARG A 68 -13.78 -4.12 17.28
CA ARG A 68 -12.44 -4.39 17.81
C ARG A 68 -11.39 -3.87 16.85
N ALA A 69 -10.28 -3.40 17.39
CA ALA A 69 -9.10 -3.14 16.60
C ALA A 69 -8.48 -4.48 16.15
N ILE A 70 -8.07 -4.53 14.89
CA ILE A 70 -7.35 -5.63 14.27
C ILE A 70 -5.93 -5.15 14.02
N LEU A 71 -4.97 -5.76 14.71
CA LEU A 71 -3.56 -5.62 14.42
C LEU A 71 -3.09 -6.90 13.72
N HIS A 72 -2.77 -6.79 12.44
CA HIS A 72 -2.44 -7.93 11.59
C HIS A 72 -1.04 -7.79 11.00
N PRO A 73 -0.10 -8.70 11.32
CA PRO A 73 1.19 -8.75 10.67
C PRO A 73 1.08 -9.47 9.32
N VAL A 74 1.47 -8.80 8.25
CA VAL A 74 1.81 -9.43 6.98
C VAL A 74 3.26 -9.86 7.06
N THR A 75 3.51 -11.17 7.00
CA THR A 75 4.86 -11.71 7.12
C THR A 75 5.75 -11.28 5.96
N ARG A 76 7.05 -11.11 6.21
CA ARG A 76 8.04 -10.78 5.19
C ARG A 76 7.89 -11.66 3.95
N SER A 77 8.12 -11.07 2.78
CA SER A 77 8.00 -11.73 1.48
C SER A 77 6.59 -12.21 1.08
N THR A 78 5.56 -11.95 1.89
CA THR A 78 4.16 -12.15 1.48
C THR A 78 3.69 -10.98 0.62
N TRP A 79 3.03 -11.30 -0.49
CA TRP A 79 2.37 -10.29 -1.32
C TRP A 79 1.03 -9.91 -0.68
N PHE A 80 0.76 -8.61 -0.58
CA PHE A 80 -0.50 -8.09 -0.06
C PHE A 80 -1.03 -6.92 -0.88
N GLU A 81 -2.35 -6.73 -0.89
CA GLU A 81 -3.00 -5.50 -1.37
C GLU A 81 -3.81 -4.87 -0.24
N VAL A 82 -3.94 -3.55 -0.24
CA VAL A 82 -4.95 -2.85 0.57
C VAL A 82 -5.95 -2.24 -0.40
N ARG A 83 -7.06 -2.96 -0.61
CA ARG A 83 -8.11 -2.56 -1.55
C ARG A 83 -8.68 -1.19 -1.16
N HIS A 84 -9.01 -0.39 -2.16
CA HIS A 84 -9.38 1.03 -2.10
C HIS A 84 -8.23 1.98 -1.74
N LEU A 85 -7.11 1.50 -1.18
CA LEU A 85 -5.93 2.33 -0.90
C LEU A 85 -4.99 2.40 -2.10
N PHE A 86 -4.65 1.26 -2.69
CA PHE A 86 -3.89 1.16 -3.93
C PHE A 86 -4.32 -0.09 -4.69
N GLY A 87 -4.27 -0.06 -6.03
CA GLY A 87 -4.79 -1.14 -6.88
C GLY A 87 -3.75 -2.17 -7.33
N TYR A 88 -2.59 -2.20 -6.68
CA TYR A 88 -1.51 -3.14 -6.97
C TYR A 88 -1.19 -3.96 -5.71
N TRP A 89 -0.33 -4.96 -5.87
CA TRP A 89 0.16 -5.80 -4.78
C TRP A 89 1.53 -5.33 -4.37
N MET A 90 1.83 -5.36 -3.07
CA MET A 90 3.10 -5.00 -2.47
C MET A 90 3.74 -6.20 -1.78
N ARG A 91 5.07 -6.21 -1.72
CA ARG A 91 5.85 -7.17 -0.95
C ARG A 91 7.08 -6.48 -0.41
N ALA A 92 7.38 -6.68 0.87
CA ALA A 92 8.60 -6.18 1.51
C ALA A 92 9.46 -7.32 2.04
N ASP A 93 10.76 -7.09 2.21
CA ASP A 93 11.70 -8.02 2.85
C ASP A 93 11.65 -7.99 4.39
N VAL A 94 10.69 -7.24 4.95
CA VAL A 94 10.38 -7.12 6.38
C VAL A 94 8.91 -7.46 6.62
N ASP A 95 8.58 -7.77 7.87
CA ASP A 95 7.20 -7.83 8.29
C ASP A 95 6.56 -6.44 8.17
N THR A 96 5.31 -6.42 7.74
CA THR A 96 4.50 -5.22 7.60
C THR A 96 3.33 -5.32 8.55
N VAL A 97 3.01 -4.25 9.25
CA VAL A 97 1.93 -4.25 10.25
C VAL A 97 0.77 -3.42 9.72
N TRP A 98 -0.40 -4.04 9.66
CA TRP A 98 -1.67 -3.38 9.39
C TRP A 98 -2.47 -3.24 10.68
N LEU A 99 -2.97 -2.03 10.92
CA LEU A 99 -3.93 -1.73 11.97
C LEU A 99 -5.22 -1.25 11.30
N ASP A 100 -6.33 -1.88 11.64
CA ASP A 100 -7.69 -1.40 11.40
C ASP A 100 -8.36 -1.22 12.76
N ALA A 101 -8.78 -0.02 13.09
CA ALA A 101 -9.40 0.30 14.37
C ALA A 101 -10.72 1.05 14.16
N PRO A 102 -11.86 0.50 14.64
CA PRO A 102 -13.12 1.24 14.64
C PRO A 102 -13.04 2.42 15.61
N GLY A 103 -13.62 3.53 15.22
CA GLY A 103 -13.71 4.78 15.96
C GLY A 103 -15.14 5.34 16.01
N THR A 104 -15.34 6.38 16.81
CA THR A 104 -16.64 7.05 16.93
C THR A 104 -17.09 7.69 15.62
N ASP A 105 -16.13 8.27 14.88
CA ASP A 105 -16.39 9.05 13.67
C ASP A 105 -15.95 8.34 12.38
N GLY A 106 -15.73 7.02 12.45
CA GLY A 106 -15.27 6.24 11.30
C GLY A 106 -14.29 5.13 11.66
N HIS A 107 -13.52 4.67 10.68
CA HIS A 107 -12.44 3.70 10.86
C HIS A 107 -11.08 4.36 10.66
N TYR A 108 -10.13 3.98 11.51
CA TYR A 108 -8.74 4.42 11.44
C TYR A 108 -7.86 3.27 10.96
N TYR A 109 -6.93 3.60 10.07
CA TYR A 109 -6.06 2.61 9.46
C TYR A 109 -4.61 3.05 9.52
N THR A 110 -3.72 2.12 9.83
CA THR A 110 -2.27 2.35 9.77
C THR A 110 -1.59 1.18 9.06
N LEU A 111 -0.66 1.50 8.17
CA LEU A 111 0.22 0.53 7.53
C LEU A 111 1.67 0.92 7.85
N CYS A 112 2.39 0.05 8.56
CA CYS A 112 3.78 0.26 8.92
C CYS A 112 4.67 -0.76 8.21
N ILE A 113 5.65 -0.27 7.45
CA ILE A 113 6.64 -1.10 6.75
C ILE A 113 8.02 -0.70 7.27
N GLY A 114 8.78 -1.67 7.80
CA GLY A 114 10.12 -1.44 8.33
C GLY A 114 10.23 -1.66 9.83
N GLY A 115 11.15 -0.93 10.46
CA GLY A 115 11.38 -1.00 11.91
C GLY A 115 12.53 -1.89 12.37
N SER A 116 13.29 -2.43 11.43
CA SER A 116 14.62 -2.97 11.71
C SER A 116 15.66 -2.04 11.09
N GLU A 117 16.83 -1.92 11.74
CA GLU A 117 17.90 -1.03 11.29
C GLU A 117 18.23 -1.27 9.81
N ALA A 118 18.20 -0.19 9.01
CA ALA A 118 18.46 -0.22 7.57
C ALA A 118 17.53 -1.14 6.77
N ARG A 119 16.28 -1.33 7.22
CA ARG A 119 15.25 -2.12 6.52
C ARG A 119 13.91 -1.38 6.44
N PRO A 120 13.07 -1.59 5.40
CA PRO A 120 13.21 -2.57 4.32
C PRO A 120 14.44 -2.34 3.44
N GLY A 121 15.03 -3.43 2.94
CA GLY A 121 16.08 -3.35 1.92
C GLY A 121 15.49 -3.26 0.53
N GLU A 122 14.48 -4.09 0.28
CA GLU A 122 13.78 -4.18 -1.00
C GLU A 122 12.26 -4.13 -0.79
N VAL A 123 11.59 -3.39 -1.66
CA VAL A 123 10.13 -3.40 -1.77
C VAL A 123 9.75 -3.65 -3.21
N SER A 124 8.86 -4.61 -3.43
CA SER A 124 8.31 -4.94 -4.73
C SER A 124 6.86 -4.47 -4.86
N TYR A 125 6.46 -4.11 -6.08
CA TYR A 125 5.06 -4.00 -6.47
C TYR A 125 4.76 -4.91 -7.67
N GLY A 126 3.51 -5.28 -7.90
CA GLY A 126 3.06 -6.08 -9.04
C GLY A 126 1.54 -6.21 -9.09
N TRP A 127 1.01 -7.09 -9.96
CA TRP A 127 -0.43 -7.32 -10.10
C TRP A 127 -0.77 -8.80 -9.99
N VAL A 128 -1.88 -9.11 -9.34
CA VAL A 128 -2.40 -10.48 -9.22
C VAL A 128 -3.63 -10.60 -10.09
N CYS A 129 -3.67 -11.63 -10.93
CA CYS A 129 -4.83 -11.89 -11.77
C CYS A 129 -6.06 -12.21 -10.90
N PRO A 130 -7.17 -11.46 -11.02
CA PRO A 130 -8.37 -11.69 -10.20
C PRO A 130 -9.07 -13.01 -10.55
N HIS A 131 -8.73 -13.63 -11.69
CA HIS A 131 -9.35 -14.88 -12.12
C HIS A 131 -8.62 -16.14 -11.62
N CYS A 132 -7.28 -16.14 -11.65
CA CYS A 132 -6.49 -17.34 -11.35
C CYS A 132 -5.40 -17.13 -10.28
N GLY A 133 -5.28 -15.93 -9.69
CA GLY A 133 -4.31 -15.64 -8.64
C GLY A 133 -2.85 -15.60 -9.08
N THR A 134 -2.58 -15.62 -10.38
CA THR A 134 -1.21 -15.49 -10.91
C THR A 134 -0.69 -14.08 -10.70
N LEU A 135 0.48 -13.95 -10.06
CA LEU A 135 1.23 -12.69 -10.00
C LEU A 135 1.94 -12.42 -11.34
N PHE A 136 1.81 -11.22 -11.88
CA PHE A 136 2.49 -10.77 -13.09
C PHE A 136 2.88 -9.28 -13.03
N GLY A 137 3.91 -8.90 -13.78
CA GLY A 137 4.40 -7.52 -13.86
C GLY A 137 5.14 -7.00 -12.62
N ALA A 138 5.78 -7.88 -11.83
CA ALA A 138 6.45 -7.47 -10.61
C ALA A 138 7.74 -6.67 -10.86
N VAL A 139 7.94 -5.60 -10.08
CA VAL A 139 9.14 -4.76 -10.08
C VAL A 139 9.64 -4.63 -8.66
N THR A 140 10.94 -4.81 -8.44
CA THR A 140 11.60 -4.65 -7.14
C THR A 140 12.46 -3.40 -7.12
N ILE A 141 12.35 -2.63 -6.03
CA ILE A 141 13.12 -1.42 -5.79
C ILE A 141 13.99 -1.65 -4.55
N ASP A 142 15.30 -1.45 -4.70
CA ASP A 142 16.22 -1.31 -3.57
C ASP A 142 15.97 0.06 -2.90
N VAL A 143 15.29 0.00 -1.76
CA VAL A 143 14.90 1.20 -1.00
C VAL A 143 15.98 1.63 -0.02
N THR A 144 17.01 0.80 0.27
CA THR A 144 18.18 1.26 1.03
C THR A 144 19.00 2.28 0.24
N VAL A 145 19.10 2.08 -1.07
CA VAL A 145 19.86 2.97 -1.97
C VAL A 145 18.98 4.11 -2.49
N LYS A 146 17.75 3.82 -2.90
CA LYS A 146 16.90 4.81 -3.59
C LYS A 146 15.91 5.53 -2.67
N GLY A 147 15.72 5.04 -1.45
CA GLY A 147 14.70 5.50 -0.52
C GLY A 147 13.29 4.99 -0.88
N PHE A 148 12.40 5.02 0.11
CA PHE A 148 11.03 4.53 -0.04
C PHE A 148 10.17 5.41 -0.98
N GLN A 149 10.44 6.72 -1.07
CA GLN A 149 9.75 7.60 -2.02
C GLN A 149 9.97 7.14 -3.48
N ALA A 150 11.17 6.69 -3.82
CA ALA A 150 11.46 6.16 -5.15
C ALA A 150 10.64 4.90 -5.47
N PHE A 151 10.29 4.10 -4.44
CA PHE A 151 9.33 3.00 -4.61
C PHE A 151 7.93 3.52 -4.93
N LEU A 152 7.43 4.52 -4.19
CA LEU A 152 6.11 5.11 -4.43
C LEU A 152 6.00 5.71 -5.85
N ASP A 153 7.02 6.46 -6.26
CA ASP A 153 7.08 7.06 -7.60
C ASP A 153 7.16 5.99 -8.70
N ALA A 154 7.93 4.92 -8.46
CA ALA A 154 8.04 3.81 -9.40
C ALA A 154 6.74 3.02 -9.53
N ALA A 155 6.00 2.84 -8.45
CA ALA A 155 4.70 2.17 -8.44
C ALA A 155 3.65 3.01 -9.19
N GLU A 156 3.61 4.33 -8.97
CA GLU A 156 2.72 5.26 -9.69
C GLU A 156 3.00 5.24 -11.20
N ALA A 157 4.27 5.30 -11.59
CA ALA A 157 4.66 5.15 -12.99
C ALA A 157 4.32 3.76 -13.55
N GLY A 158 4.40 2.72 -12.71
CA GLY A 158 3.99 1.35 -13.03
C GLY A 158 2.50 1.24 -13.36
N ILE A 159 1.65 1.86 -12.54
CA ILE A 159 0.20 1.95 -12.76
C ILE A 159 -0.11 2.61 -14.09
N SER A 160 0.52 3.75 -14.39
CA SER A 160 0.30 4.46 -15.65
C SER A 160 0.63 3.58 -16.87
N ARG A 161 1.77 2.87 -16.83
CA ARG A 161 2.15 1.91 -17.88
C ARG A 161 1.17 0.74 -17.98
N PHE A 162 0.85 0.12 -16.85
CA PHE A 162 -0.06 -1.02 -16.78
C PHE A 162 -1.44 -0.66 -17.33
N ASN A 163 -1.98 0.50 -16.99
CA ASN A 163 -3.30 0.94 -17.47
C ASN A 163 -3.33 1.27 -18.98
N THR A 164 -2.21 1.74 -19.54
CA THR A 164 -2.15 2.19 -20.95
C THR A 164 -2.04 1.03 -21.94
N ASP A 165 -1.44 -0.10 -21.54
CA ASP A 165 -1.23 -1.25 -22.43
C ASP A 165 -2.05 -2.48 -21.98
N ALA A 166 -2.98 -2.90 -22.84
CA ALA A 166 -3.78 -4.11 -22.58
C ALA A 166 -2.93 -5.40 -22.55
N GLY A 167 -1.81 -5.45 -23.28
CA GLY A 167 -0.87 -6.57 -23.23
C GLY A 167 -0.27 -6.73 -21.84
N SER A 168 0.20 -5.63 -21.25
CA SER A 168 0.69 -5.57 -19.87
C SER A 168 -0.34 -5.99 -18.81
N ARG A 169 -1.65 -5.84 -19.09
CA ARG A 169 -2.76 -6.29 -18.20
C ARG A 169 -3.22 -7.72 -18.45
N THR A 170 -2.77 -8.34 -19.53
CA THR A 170 -3.23 -9.69 -19.89
C THR A 170 -2.46 -10.71 -19.08
N CYS A 171 -3.18 -11.48 -18.26
CA CYS A 171 -2.57 -12.50 -17.44
C CYS A 171 -1.84 -13.55 -18.30
N PRO A 172 -0.56 -13.84 -18.06
CA PRO A 172 0.20 -14.78 -18.87
C PRO A 172 -0.30 -16.22 -18.73
N GLN A 173 -0.98 -16.55 -17.62
CA GLN A 173 -1.48 -17.91 -17.35
C GLN A 173 -2.88 -18.17 -17.94
N CYS A 174 -3.85 -17.27 -17.70
CA CYS A 174 -5.25 -17.52 -18.09
C CYS A 174 -5.80 -16.53 -19.13
N GLN A 175 -4.98 -15.62 -19.65
CA GLN A 175 -5.36 -14.61 -20.65
C GLN A 175 -6.47 -13.63 -20.20
N HIS A 176 -6.88 -13.68 -18.94
CA HIS A 176 -7.80 -12.70 -18.38
C HIS A 176 -7.14 -11.32 -18.36
N VAL A 177 -7.84 -10.31 -18.88
CA VAL A 177 -7.38 -8.93 -18.87
C VAL A 177 -7.72 -8.32 -17.51
N HIS A 178 -6.69 -7.99 -16.74
CA HIS A 178 -6.85 -7.36 -15.44
C HIS A 178 -7.55 -5.99 -15.58
N PRO A 179 -8.46 -5.64 -14.65
CA PRO A 179 -9.08 -4.32 -14.63
C PRO A 179 -8.05 -3.21 -14.49
N LEU A 180 -8.47 -1.96 -14.70
CA LEU A 180 -7.61 -0.82 -14.46
C LEU A 180 -7.30 -0.68 -12.97
N THR A 181 -6.12 -0.15 -12.66
CA THR A 181 -5.59 0.01 -11.30
C THR A 181 -5.42 1.50 -10.95
N TYR A 182 -5.04 1.80 -9.70
CA TYR A 182 -4.97 3.15 -9.14
C TYR A 182 -3.84 3.26 -8.10
N GLY A 183 -3.34 4.49 -7.93
CA GLY A 183 -2.23 4.84 -7.05
C GLY A 183 -2.58 4.98 -5.58
N PHE A 184 -1.61 5.39 -4.78
CA PHE A 184 -1.79 5.67 -3.36
C PHE A 184 -2.52 6.98 -3.09
N ASP A 185 -2.26 8.00 -3.90
CA ASP A 185 -2.78 9.37 -3.70
C ASP A 185 -4.04 9.58 -4.55
N PRO A 186 -5.25 9.65 -3.94
CA PRO A 186 -6.48 9.87 -4.68
C PRO A 186 -6.53 11.24 -5.38
N GLN A 187 -5.68 12.20 -5.01
CA GLN A 187 -5.60 13.50 -5.70
C GLN A 187 -4.98 13.36 -7.10
N ASN A 188 -4.16 12.33 -7.31
CA ASN A 188 -3.56 12.02 -8.61
C ASN A 188 -4.48 11.15 -9.47
N ASP A 189 -5.65 10.74 -8.96
CA ASP A 189 -6.57 9.92 -9.74
C ASP A 189 -7.15 10.71 -10.93
N THR A 190 -7.07 10.08 -12.10
CA THR A 190 -7.93 10.42 -13.25
C THR A 190 -9.36 9.95 -12.98
N ASP A 191 -10.34 10.39 -13.77
CA ASP A 191 -11.72 9.87 -13.63
C ASP A 191 -11.80 8.35 -13.78
N VAL A 192 -10.91 7.78 -14.61
CA VAL A 192 -10.83 6.34 -14.84
C VAL A 192 -10.28 5.62 -13.63
N THR A 193 -9.14 6.07 -13.07
CA THR A 193 -8.54 5.43 -11.89
C THR A 193 -9.37 5.66 -10.62
N ARG A 194 -10.07 6.81 -10.53
CA ARG A 194 -11.04 7.09 -9.46
C ARG A 194 -12.21 6.11 -9.47
N ARG A 195 -12.78 5.83 -10.64
CA ARG A 195 -13.82 4.79 -10.79
C ARG A 195 -13.28 3.41 -10.47
N ALA A 196 -12.06 3.09 -10.94
CA ALA A 196 -11.41 1.83 -10.60
C ALA A 196 -11.23 1.65 -9.09
N ARG A 197 -10.88 2.71 -8.35
CA ARG A 197 -10.80 2.70 -6.88
C ARG A 197 -12.12 2.36 -6.19
N GLN A 198 -13.24 2.80 -6.76
CA GLN A 198 -14.58 2.61 -6.20
C GLN A 198 -15.24 1.30 -6.64
N ALA A 199 -14.82 0.72 -7.76
CA ALA A 199 -15.48 -0.42 -8.41
C ALA A 199 -15.09 -1.80 -7.86
N VAL A 200 -14.15 -1.88 -6.91
CA VAL A 200 -13.60 -3.13 -6.35
C VAL A 200 -14.32 -3.55 -5.08
#